data_AF-A0A392NP90-F1
#
_entry.id   AF-A0A392NP90-F1
#
_cell.length_a   1.000
_cell.length_b   1.000
_cell.length_c   1.000
_cell.angle_alpha   90.00
_cell.angle_beta   90.00
_cell.angle_gamma   90.00
#
_symmetry.space_group_name_H-M   'P 1'
#
loop_
_entity.id
_entity.type
_entity.pdbx_description
1 polymer ?
#
loop_
_entity_poly.entity_id
_entity_poly.type
_entity_poly.pdbx_seq_one_letter_code
_entity_poly.pdbx_strand_id
1 'polypeptide(L)'
;MQFDAEYARWLEEQNRQINELRAAVNSHASDTELRMIVDGILAHYDDIFRLKGVAAKADVFHLLSGMWKTPAERCFLWLGGFRSSELLKVSLC
;
A
#
# COMPACT_ATOMS: atom_id res chain seq x y z
N MET A 1 15.11 7.20 2.47
CA MET A 1 15.56 6.62 1.18
C MET A 1 14.47 6.86 0.13
N GLN A 2 14.71 6.61 -1.16
CA GLN A 2 13.74 6.93 -2.23
C GLN A 2 12.38 6.23 -2.02
N PHE A 3 12.39 4.98 -1.57
CA PHE A 3 11.18 4.22 -1.25
C PHE A 3 10.40 4.81 -0.08
N ASP A 4 11.05 5.18 1.04
CA ASP A 4 10.35 5.73 2.21
C ASP A 4 9.54 6.99 1.86
N ALA A 5 10.11 7.88 1.04
CA ALA A 5 9.46 9.12 0.62
C ALA A 5 8.32 8.88 -0.39
N GLU A 6 8.46 7.88 -1.26
CA GLU A 6 7.38 7.46 -2.17
C GLU A 6 6.25 6.76 -1.42
N TYR A 7 6.58 5.93 -0.43
CA TYR A 7 5.61 5.26 0.44
C TYR A 7 4.83 6.28 1.29
N ALA A 8 5.50 7.30 1.85
CA ALA A 8 4.83 8.35 2.61
C ALA A 8 3.80 9.11 1.77
N ARG A 9 4.16 9.49 0.53
CA ARG A 9 3.23 10.13 -0.41
C ARG A 9 2.07 9.21 -0.79
N TRP A 10 2.35 7.93 -1.03
CA TRP A 10 1.29 6.96 -1.29
C TRP A 10 0.31 6.84 -0.11
N LEU A 11 0.83 6.83 1.13
CA LEU A 11 0.04 6.74 2.35
C LEU A 11 -0.82 7.99 2.58
N GLU A 12 -0.32 9.18 2.28
CA GLU A 12 -1.10 10.42 2.32
C GLU A 12 -2.31 10.35 1.39
N GLU A 13 -2.11 9.89 0.16
CA GLU A 13 -3.18 9.74 -0.83
C GLU A 13 -4.19 8.66 -0.43
N GLN A 14 -3.72 7.53 0.11
CA GLN A 14 -4.61 6.50 0.66
C GLN A 14 -5.46 7.03 1.82
N ASN A 15 -4.87 7.79 2.73
CA ASN A 15 -5.62 8.43 3.82
C ASN A 15 -6.66 9.42 3.29
N ARG A 16 -6.34 10.18 2.24
CA ARG A 16 -7.28 11.08 1.56
C ARG A 16 -8.47 10.31 1.02
N GLN A 17 -8.25 9.24 0.25
CA GLN A 17 -9.31 8.42 -0.33
C GLN A 17 -10.16 7.69 0.74
N ILE A 18 -9.55 7.21 1.83
CA ILE A 18 -10.29 6.60 2.95
C ILE A 18 -11.21 7.64 3.62
N ASN A 19 -10.74 8.87 3.80
CA ASN A 19 -11.56 9.94 4.37
C ASN A 19 -12.69 10.35 3.42
N GLU A 20 -12.45 10.37 2.11
CA GLU A 20 -13.47 10.59 1.09
C GLU A 20 -14.55 9.51 1.13
N LEU A 21 -14.15 8.23 1.20
CA LEU A 21 -15.09 7.11 1.34
C LEU A 21 -15.92 7.22 2.62
N ARG A 22 -15.29 7.55 3.75
CA ARG A 22 -16.00 7.76 5.03
C ARG A 22 -17.01 8.90 4.92
N ALA A 23 -16.65 10.01 4.27
CA ALA A 23 -17.56 11.14 4.05
C ALA A 23 -18.74 10.76 3.15
N ALA A 24 -18.49 10.01 2.07
CA ALA A 24 -19.53 9.51 1.17
C ALA A 24 -20.51 8.57 1.90
N VAL A 25 -20.00 7.64 2.72
CA VAL A 25 -20.84 6.76 3.55
C VAL A 25 -21.67 7.57 4.55
N ASN A 26 -21.06 8.53 5.26
CA ASN A 26 -21.77 9.35 6.25
C ASN A 26 -22.85 10.25 5.64
N SER A 27 -22.66 10.67 4.39
CA SER A 27 -23.64 11.49 3.65
C SER A 27 -24.72 10.65 2.94
N HIS A 28 -24.69 9.32 3.09
CA HIS A 28 -25.59 8.39 2.40
C HIS A 28 -25.53 8.56 0.87
N ALA A 29 -24.32 8.70 0.35
CA ALA A 29 -24.06 8.77 -1.09
C ALA A 29 -24.62 7.53 -1.81
N SER A 30 -24.93 7.70 -3.09
CA SER A 30 -25.46 6.61 -3.90
C SER A 30 -24.45 5.47 -4.09
N ASP A 31 -24.95 4.26 -4.32
CA ASP A 31 -24.11 3.09 -4.62
C ASP A 31 -23.15 3.34 -5.80
N THR A 32 -23.55 4.17 -6.76
CA THR A 32 -22.72 4.52 -7.91
C THR A 32 -21.53 5.39 -7.49
N GLU A 33 -21.75 6.38 -6.63
CA GLU A 33 -20.68 7.23 -6.08
C GLU A 33 -19.73 6.43 -5.20
N LEU A 34 -20.28 5.57 -4.32
CA LEU A 34 -19.47 4.67 -3.50
C LEU A 34 -18.62 3.73 -4.36
N ARG A 35 -19.19 3.19 -5.45
CA ARG A 35 -18.45 2.34 -6.38
C ARG A 35 -17.29 3.09 -7.04
N MET A 36 -17.51 4.31 -7.52
CA MET A 36 -16.45 5.12 -8.13
C MET A 36 -15.29 5.37 -7.17
N ILE A 37 -15.58 5.69 -5.90
CA ILE A 37 -14.55 5.92 -4.89
C ILE A 37 -13.78 4.61 -4.60
N VAL A 38 -14.49 3.49 -4.45
CA VAL A 38 -13.87 2.17 -4.21
C VAL A 38 -12.99 1.75 -5.39
N ASP A 39 -13.45 1.93 -6.62
CA ASP A 39 -12.67 1.59 -7.82
C ASP A 39 -11.39 2.45 -7.89
N GLY A 40 -11.46 3.74 -7.51
CA GLY A 40 -10.30 4.62 -7.39
C GLY A 40 -9.31 4.19 -6.31
N ILE A 41 -9.80 3.71 -5.15
CA ILE A 41 -8.97 3.15 -4.08
C ILE A 41 -8.26 1.88 -4.58
N LEU A 42 -9.00 0.96 -5.22
CA LEU A 42 -8.45 -0.29 -5.73
C LEU A 42 -7.36 -0.05 -6.78
N ALA A 43 -7.58 0.90 -7.71
CA ALA A 43 -6.56 1.28 -8.68
C ALA A 43 -5.30 1.86 -8.00
N HIS A 44 -5.45 2.67 -6.95
CA HIS A 44 -4.33 3.23 -6.19
C HIS A 44 -3.56 2.15 -5.39
N TYR A 45 -4.20 1.03 -5.06
CA TYR A 45 -3.51 -0.09 -4.43
C TYR A 45 -2.49 -0.76 -5.36
N ASP A 46 -2.69 -0.79 -6.67
CA ASP A 46 -1.73 -1.42 -7.59
C ASP A 46 -0.36 -0.71 -7.54
N ASP A 47 -0.35 0.60 -7.30
CA ASP A 47 0.89 1.37 -7.18
C ASP A 47 1.78 0.93 -6.02
N ILE A 48 1.21 0.50 -4.88
CA ILE A 48 2.03 0.06 -3.74
C ILE A 48 2.75 -1.24 -4.03
N PHE A 49 2.13 -2.14 -4.81
CA PHE A 49 2.75 -3.39 -5.21
C PHE A 49 3.91 -3.12 -6.17
N ARG A 50 3.72 -2.19 -7.12
CA ARG A 50 4.78 -1.76 -8.04
C ARG A 50 5.95 -1.12 -7.29
N LEU A 51 5.68 -0.19 -6.37
CA LEU A 51 6.71 0.46 -5.53
C LEU A 51 7.51 -0.56 -4.72
N LYS A 52 6.82 -1.49 -4.05
CA LYS A 52 7.47 -2.59 -3.32
C LYS A 52 8.29 -3.49 -4.23
N GLY A 53 7.84 -3.76 -5.44
CA GLY A 53 8.57 -4.56 -6.43
C GLY A 53 9.89 -3.91 -6.86
N VAL A 54 9.88 -2.60 -7.13
CA VAL A 54 11.10 -1.84 -7.44
C VAL A 54 12.05 -1.82 -6.24
N ALA A 55 11.55 -1.54 -5.04
CA ALA A 55 12.35 -1.54 -3.82
C ALA A 55 12.95 -2.92 -3.52
N ALA A 56 12.19 -4.00 -3.72
CA ALA A 56 12.67 -5.37 -3.53
C ALA A 56 13.83 -5.74 -4.47
N LYS A 57 13.78 -5.29 -5.72
CA LYS A 57 14.86 -5.51 -6.70
C LYS A 57 16.14 -4.74 -6.34
N ALA A 58 16.00 -3.58 -5.72
CA ALA A 58 17.14 -2.76 -5.31
C ALA A 58 17.74 -3.21 -3.97
N ASP A 59 16.91 -3.37 -2.94
CA ASP A 59 17.29 -3.79 -1.60
C ASP A 59 16.10 -4.39 -0.84
N VAL A 60 16.04 -5.72 -0.82
CA VAL A 60 15.00 -6.46 -0.10
C VAL A 60 15.08 -6.30 1.42
N PHE A 61 16.27 -6.05 1.99
CA PHE A 61 16.44 -5.88 3.44
C PHE A 61 15.90 -4.53 3.90
N HIS A 62 16.07 -3.48 3.09
CA HIS A 62 15.42 -2.19 3.34
C HIS A 62 13.89 -2.33 3.33
N LEU A 63 13.33 -3.14 2.45
CA LEU A 63 11.88 -3.38 2.43
C LEU A 63 11.39 -4.16 3.66
N LEU A 64 12.17 -5.12 4.17
CA LEU A 64 11.78 -5.94 5.32
C LEU A 64 12.02 -5.28 6.68
N SER A 65 13.14 -4.56 6.82
CA SER A 65 13.60 -4.01 8.10
C SER A 65 13.58 -2.48 8.18
N GLY A 66 13.30 -1.80 7.05
CA GLY A 66 13.29 -0.34 6.96
C GLY A 66 12.21 0.33 7.81
N MET A 67 12.37 1.65 7.95
CA MET A 67 11.56 2.48 8.86
C MET A 67 10.25 2.98 8.24
N TRP A 68 9.92 2.54 7.03
CA TRP A 68 8.67 2.88 6.34
C TRP A 68 7.41 2.29 7.00
N LYS A 69 7.57 1.31 7.91
CA LYS A 69 6.51 0.70 8.72
C LYS A 69 6.82 0.84 10.20
N THR A 70 5.77 0.99 11.00
CA THR A 70 5.91 0.95 12.47
C THR A 70 6.43 -0.41 12.94
N PRO A 71 7.07 -0.51 14.12
CA PRO A 71 7.47 -1.79 14.68
C PRO A 71 6.32 -2.80 14.79
N ALA A 72 5.11 -2.33 15.14
CA ALA A 72 3.92 -3.17 15.22
C ALA A 72 3.52 -3.74 13.86
N GLU A 73 3.44 -2.90 12.81
CA GLU A 73 3.06 -3.38 11.48
C GLU A 73 4.10 -4.31 10.86
N ARG A 74 5.39 -4.14 11.19
CA ARG A 74 6.47 -5.04 10.75
C ARG A 74 6.28 -6.46 11.29
N CYS A 75 5.85 -6.61 12.54
CA CYS A 75 5.53 -7.92 13.14
C CYS A 75 4.40 -8.67 12.40
N PHE A 76 3.56 -7.96 11.65
CA PHE A 76 2.39 -8.50 10.97
C PHE A 76 2.43 -8.36 9.45
N LEU A 77 3.61 -8.13 8.85
CA LEU A 77 3.76 -8.06 7.39
C LEU A 77 3.15 -9.28 6.67
N TRP A 78 3.26 -10.46 7.29
CA TRP A 78 2.74 -11.72 6.80
C TRP A 78 1.20 -11.85 6.83
N LEU A 79 0.51 -11.08 7.68
CA LEU A 79 -0.96 -11.04 7.72
C LEU A 79 -1.54 -10.20 6.57
N GLY A 80 -0.79 -9.22 6.06
CA GLY A 80 -1.20 -8.34 4.96
C GLY A 80 -0.93 -8.90 3.56
N GLY A 81 -0.78 -10.23 3.41
CA GLY A 81 -0.50 -10.90 2.13
C GLY A 81 0.96 -10.81 1.65
N PHE A 82 1.81 -10.02 2.32
CA PHE A 82 3.23 -9.91 2.01
C PHE A 82 4.02 -11.00 2.74
N ARG A 83 4.16 -12.17 2.11
CA ARG A 83 5.06 -13.22 2.61
C ARG A 83 6.47 -12.97 2.10
N SER A 84 7.47 -12.97 2.99
CA SER A 84 8.88 -12.85 2.63
C SER A 84 9.32 -13.89 1.58
N SER A 85 8.61 -15.02 1.47
CA SER A 85 8.80 -16.03 0.42
C SER A 85 8.45 -15.56 -1.01
N GLU A 86 7.55 -14.59 -1.18
CA GLU A 86 7.21 -14.04 -2.50
C GLU A 86 8.34 -13.16 -3.07
N LEU A 87 9.18 -12.58 -2.22
CA LEU A 87 10.34 -11.81 -2.66
C LEU A 87 11.38 -12.69 -3.36
N LEU A 88 11.56 -13.93 -2.88
CA LEU A 88 12.42 -14.91 -3.55
C LEU A 88 11.94 -15.25 -4.97
N LYS A 89 10.63 -15.17 -5.23
CA LYS A 89 10.07 -15.39 -6.58
C LYS A 89 10.36 -14.23 -7.53
N VAL A 90 10.45 -12.99 -7.02
CA VAL A 90 10.73 -11.79 -7.83
C VAL A 90 12.22 -11.64 -8.14
N SER A 91 13.12 -12.16 -7.30
CA SER A 91 14.57 -12.18 -7.58
C SER A 91 15.02 -13.27 -8.56
N LEU A 92 14.15 -14.24 -8.89
CA LEU A 92 14.44 -15.35 -9.81
C LEU A 92 13.94 -15.12 -11.26
N CYS A 93 13.44 -13.92 -11.57
CA CYS A 93 12.96 -13.52 -12.90
C CYS A 93 13.72 -12.29 -13.44
#